data_AF-A0A6P0Y307-F1
#
_entry.id   AF-A0A6P0Y307-F1
#
_cell.length_a   1.000
_cell.length_b   1.000
_cell.length_c   1.000
_cell.angle_alpha   90.00
_cell.angle_beta   90.00
_cell.angle_gamma   90.00
#
_symmetry.space_group_name_H-M   'P 1'
#
loop_
_entity.id
_entity.type
_entity.pdbx_description
1 polymer ?
#
loop_
_entity_poly.entity_id
_entity_poly.type
_entity_poly.pdbx_seq_one_letter_code
_entity_poly.pdbx_strand_id
1 'polypeptide(L)' 'MICFDKAIECIPDDGWLLYNKVCCYALQNKIDQALENLEQAINLEPEVKDWVQEDPDCENIRYEPQFQALIYS' A
#
# COMPACT_ATOMS: atom_id res chain seq x y z
N MET A 1 -6.18 -14.62 -5.87
CA MET A 1 -5.18 -15.09 -4.88
C MET A 1 -3.97 -15.65 -5.62
N ILE A 2 -3.14 -14.76 -6.15
CA ILE A 2 -1.82 -15.12 -6.68
C ILE A 2 -0.90 -15.10 -5.45
N CYS A 3 -0.47 -16.28 -5.01
CA CYS A 3 0.36 -16.45 -3.82
C CYS A 3 1.73 -15.78 -4.03
N PHE A 4 1.90 -14.58 -3.48
CA PHE A 4 3.22 -13.94 -3.30
C PHE A 4 3.93 -14.42 -2.02
N ASP A 5 3.51 -15.55 -1.45
CA ASP A 5 4.02 -16.07 -0.16
C ASP A 5 5.49 -16.55 -0.20
N LYS A 6 6.17 -16.51 -1.36
CA LYS A 6 7.56 -16.99 -1.51
C LYS A 6 8.55 -15.99 -2.10
N ALA A 7 8.16 -14.76 -2.40
CA ALA A 7 9.08 -13.76 -2.96
C ALA A 7 9.65 -12.80 -1.90
N ILE A 8 9.20 -12.89 -0.64
CA ILE A 8 9.47 -11.88 0.38
C ILE A 8 10.51 -12.40 1.38
N GLU A 9 11.73 -12.63 0.91
CA GLU A 9 12.91 -12.64 1.78
C GLU A 9 14.07 -11.97 1.01
N CYS A 10 14.52 -10.81 1.50
CA CYS A 10 15.77 -10.10 1.16
C CYS A 10 15.72 -8.76 0.37
N ILE A 11 14.62 -7.98 0.35
CA ILE A 11 14.72 -6.55 0.00
C ILE A 11 13.85 -5.70 0.95
N PRO A 12 14.42 -5.11 2.02
CA PRO A 12 13.68 -4.24 2.93
C PRO A 12 13.30 -2.88 2.33
N ASP A 13 13.88 -2.51 1.18
CA ASP A 13 13.72 -1.20 0.53
C ASP A 13 12.96 -1.29 -0.81
N ASP A 14 11.98 -2.19 -0.91
CA ASP A 14 11.13 -2.33 -2.10
C ASP A 14 9.74 -1.71 -1.84
N GLY A 15 9.44 -0.59 -2.52
CA GLY A 15 8.15 0.10 -2.39
C GLY A 15 6.97 -0.76 -2.87
N TRP A 16 7.17 -1.66 -3.84
CA TRP A 16 6.14 -2.59 -4.31
C TRP A 16 5.85 -3.69 -3.30
N LEU A 17 6.85 -4.09 -2.52
CA LEU A 17 6.65 -5.02 -1.43
C LEU A 17 5.80 -4.40 -0.32
N LEU A 18 6.09 -3.15 0.04
CA LEU A 18 5.29 -2.39 1.01
C LEU A 18 3.87 -2.19 0.48
N TYR A 19 3.72 -1.86 -0.80
CA TYR A 19 2.41 -1.78 -1.46
C TYR A 19 1.60 -3.08 -1.32
N ASN A 20 2.20 -4.24 -1.55
CA ASN A 20 1.51 -5.52 -1.33
C ASN A 20 1.04 -5.68 0.12
N LYS A 21 1.80 -5.19 1.11
CA LYS A 21 1.36 -5.16 2.51
C LYS A 21 0.20 -4.18 2.73
N VAL A 22 0.17 -3.03 2.04
CA VAL A 22 -0.97 -2.10 2.04
C VAL A 22 -2.24 -2.85 1.62
N CYS A 23 -2.23 -3.53 0.47
CA CYS A 23 -3.38 -4.32 0.01
C CYS A 23 -3.77 -5.41 1.03
N CYS A 24 -2.80 -6.13 1.60
CA CYS A 24 -3.08 -7.14 2.62
C CYS A 24 -3.73 -6.56 3.89
N TYR A 25 -3.30 -5.38 4.35
CA TYR A 25 -3.87 -4.73 5.53
C TYR A 25 -5.21 -4.08 5.22
N ALA A 26 -5.37 -3.49 4.04
CA ALA A 26 -6.63 -2.95 3.55
C ALA A 26 -7.71 -4.05 3.52
N LEU A 27 -7.44 -5.22 2.93
CA LEU A 27 -8.35 -6.36 2.95
C LEU A 27 -8.69 -6.89 4.36
N GLN A 28 -7.79 -6.68 5.33
CA GLN A 28 -8.02 -7.03 6.74
C GLN A 28 -8.70 -5.91 7.54
N ASN A 29 -9.10 -4.79 6.91
CA ASN A 29 -9.63 -3.59 7.55
C ASN A 29 -8.69 -2.97 8.60
N LYS A 30 -7.38 -3.21 8.47
CA LYS A 30 -6.33 -2.63 9.32
C LYS A 30 -5.84 -1.32 8.71
N ILE A 31 -6.73 -0.33 8.72
CA ILE A 31 -6.58 0.94 7.99
C ILE A 31 -5.31 1.69 8.38
N ASP A 32 -5.05 1.87 9.68
CA ASP A 32 -3.85 2.60 10.15
C ASP A 32 -2.55 1.95 9.67
N GLN A 33 -2.47 0.61 9.72
CA GLN A 33 -1.28 -0.13 9.28
C GLN A 33 -1.11 -0.07 7.75
N ALA A 34 -2.21 -0.06 7.01
CA ALA A 34 -2.18 0.11 5.56
C ALA A 34 -1.62 1.49 5.20
N LEU A 35 -2.07 2.56 5.87
CA LEU A 35 -1.62 3.92 5.60
C LEU A 35 -0.15 4.17 5.98
N GLU A 36 0.32 3.61 7.09
CA GLU A 36 1.73 3.69 7.49
C GLU A 36 2.65 3.02 6.46
N ASN A 37 2.25 1.85 5.94
CA ASN A 37 3.01 1.17 4.88
C ASN A 37 2.90 1.91 3.54
N LEU A 38 1.76 2.56 3.27
CA LEU A 38 1.55 3.31 2.03
C LEU A 38 2.45 4.54 1.96
N GLU A 39 2.59 5.30 3.06
CA GLU A 39 3.52 6.42 3.11
C GLU A 39 4.96 5.98 2.79
N GLN A 40 5.42 4.88 3.39
CA GLN A 40 6.74 4.34 3.12
C GLN A 40 6.87 3.84 1.68
N ALA A 41 5.84 3.17 1.14
CA ALA A 41 5.81 2.71 -0.25
C ALA A 41 5.95 3.87 -1.24
N ILE A 42 5.19 4.95 -1.04
CA ILE A 42 5.24 6.17 -1.87
C ILE A 42 6.61 6.86 -1.78
N ASN A 43 7.22 6.89 -0.59
CA ASN A 43 8.54 7.49 -0.41
C ASN A 43 9.66 6.73 -1.14
N LEU A 44 9.52 5.42 -1.32
CA LEU A 44 10.47 4.60 -2.08
C LEU A 44 10.16 4.60 -3.57
N GLU A 45 8.88 4.44 -3.93
CA GLU A 45 8.39 4.30 -5.31
C GLU A 45 7.17 5.22 -5.49
N PRO A 46 7.36 6.48 -5.92
CA PRO A 46 6.28 7.45 -6.08
C PRO A 46 5.16 6.99 -7.01
N GLU A 47 5.46 6.11 -7.98
CA GLU A 47 4.50 5.48 -8.89
C GLU A 47 3.40 4.70 -8.15
N VAL A 48 3.64 4.25 -6.91
CA VAL A 48 2.64 3.59 -6.06
C VAL A 48 1.38 4.46 -5.90
N LYS A 49 1.51 5.80 -5.93
CA LYS A 49 0.36 6.71 -5.88
C LYS A 49 -0.66 6.43 -6.97
N ASP A 50 -0.23 6.12 -8.19
CA ASP A 50 -1.13 5.86 -9.31
C ASP A 50 -1.82 4.51 -9.17
N TRP A 51 -1.10 3.50 -8.68
CA TRP A 51 -1.61 2.13 -8.56
C TRP A 51 -2.63 1.98 -7.42
N VAL A 52 -2.34 2.54 -6.25
CA VAL A 52 -3.20 2.42 -5.07
C VAL A 52 -4.58 3.07 -5.26
N GLN A 53 -4.66 4.08 -6.14
CA GLN A 53 -5.91 4.77 -6.50
C GLN A 53 -6.82 3.92 -7.39
N GLU A 54 -6.30 2.92 -8.10
CA GLU A 54 -7.06 2.06 -9.02
C GLU A 54 -7.25 0.63 -8.46
N ASP A 55 -6.41 0.19 -7.50
CA ASP A 55 -6.48 -1.15 -6.93
C ASP A 55 -7.70 -1.40 -6.01
N PRO A 56 -8.63 -2.30 -6.37
CA PRO A 56 -9.83 -2.58 -5.59
C PRO A 56 -9.55 -3.10 -4.17
N ASP A 57 -8.40 -3.72 -3.92
CA ASP A 57 -8.04 -4.20 -2.58
C ASP A 57 -7.82 -3.04 -1.60
N CYS A 58 -7.55 -1.83 -2.13
CA CYS A 58 -7.34 -0.60 -1.38
C CYS A 58 -8.58 0.31 -1.35
N GLU A 59 -9.74 -0.11 -1.86
CA GLU A 59 -10.93 0.75 -1.94
C GLU A 59 -11.33 1.34 -0.58
N ASN A 60 -11.24 0.54 0.49
CA ASN A 60 -11.62 0.96 1.83
C ASN A 60 -10.73 2.05 2.43
N ILE A 61 -9.43 2.11 2.08
CA ILE A 61 -8.52 3.14 2.59
C ILE A 61 -8.62 4.45 1.80
N ARG A 62 -9.17 4.45 0.58
CA ARG A 62 -9.24 5.64 -0.28
C ARG A 62 -10.08 6.76 0.33
N TYR A 63 -11.07 6.43 1.15
CA TYR A 63 -11.95 7.41 1.79
C TYR A 63 -11.33 8.09 3.01
N GLU A 64 -10.15 7.65 3.45
CA GLU A 64 -9.49 8.19 4.63
C GLU A 64 -8.82 9.54 4.36
N PRO A 65 -8.97 10.54 5.25
CA PRO A 65 -8.32 11.84 5.08
C PRO A 65 -6.79 11.74 4.96
N GLN A 66 -6.18 10.80 5.68
CA GLN A 66 -4.75 10.53 5.63
C GLN A 66 -4.32 10.01 4.25
N PHE A 67 -5.11 9.12 3.64
CA PHE A 67 -4.85 8.64 2.28
C PHE A 67 -4.85 9.81 1.29
N GLN A 68 -5.88 10.65 1.34
CA GLN A 68 -6.01 11.82 0.48
C GLN A 68 -4.83 12.78 0.63
N ALA A 69 -4.34 12.96 1.86
CA ALA A 69 -3.15 13.75 2.12
C ALA A 69 -1.89 13.15 1.48
N LEU A 70 -1.68 11.83 1.56
CA LEU A 70 -0.53 11.16 0.94
C LEU A 70 -0.54 11.21 -0.59
N ILE A 71 -1.73 11.11 -1.21
CA ILE A 71 -1.85 11.14 -2.67
C ILE A 71 -1.61 12.56 -3.22
N TYR A 72 -2.22 13.56 -2.59
CA TYR A 72 -2.21 14.95 -3.10
C TYR A 72 -1.19 15.88 -2.44
N SER A 73 -0.32 15.38 -1.56
CA SER A 73 0.90 16.07 -1.11
C SER A 73 1.98 16.04 -2.19
#